data_AF-A0A015LGZ2-F1
#
_entry.id   AF-A0A015LGZ2-F1
#
_cell.length_a   1.000
_cell.length_b   1.000
_cell.length_c   1.000
_cell.angle_alpha   90.00
_cell.angle_beta   90.00
_cell.angle_gamma   90.00
#
_symmetry.space_group_name_H-M   'P 1'
#
loop_
_entity.id
_entity.type
_entity.pdbx_description
1 polymer ?
#
loop_
_entity_poly.entity_id
_entity_poly.type
_entity_poly.pdbx_seq_one_letter_code
_entity_poly.pdbx_strand_id
1 'polypeptide(L)'
;MWEFTSGIPPFNHEMHDHYLAVNICKGERPKLAEDTPKCYVDLMKKCWDSDPKNRPNILELEYEISEWIRCINEYYKLNNDGNYIYEVTNSIIDDKLKNNMFEFIEADIASRQQNSTERILYDNNALVQEQANISSIIQSHSQTYYTSRKLTEILFKKDSEYLEYRI
;
A
#
# COMPACT_ATOMS: atom_id res chain seq x y z
N MET A 1 -2.32 8.93 -18.29
CA MET A 1 -3.11 7.79 -17.75
C MET A 1 -2.21 6.66 -17.30
N TRP A 2 -1.35 6.14 -18.19
CA TRP A 2 -0.42 5.07 -17.85
C TRP A 2 0.52 5.33 -16.68
N GLU A 3 1.25 6.44 -16.75
CA GLU A 3 2.25 6.81 -15.75
C GLU A 3 1.60 7.02 -14.38
N PHE A 4 0.33 7.42 -14.37
CA PHE A 4 -0.43 7.63 -13.14
C PHE A 4 -0.68 6.32 -12.39
N THR A 5 -0.96 5.23 -13.09
CA THR A 5 -1.23 3.93 -12.45
C THR A 5 0.03 3.10 -12.23
N SER A 6 1.02 3.23 -13.10
CA SER A 6 2.27 2.46 -13.01
C SER A 6 3.37 3.14 -12.19
N GLY A 7 3.28 4.46 -11.98
CA GLY A 7 4.31 5.25 -11.29
C GLY A 7 5.64 5.36 -12.06
N ILE A 8 5.72 4.84 -13.29
CA ILE A 8 6.93 4.84 -14.12
C ILE A 8 6.62 5.30 -15.55
N PRO A 9 7.62 5.84 -16.29
CA PRO A 9 7.46 6.17 -17.69
C PRO A 9 7.04 4.95 -18.55
N PRO A 10 6.22 5.12 -19.60
CA PRO A 10 5.93 4.04 -20.53
C PRO A 10 7.22 3.59 -21.23
N PHE A 11 7.38 2.28 -21.43
CA PHE A 11 8.57 1.69 -22.06
C PHE A 11 9.89 2.05 -21.34
N ASN A 12 9.85 2.18 -20.00
CA ASN A 12 11.01 2.56 -19.19
C ASN A 12 12.22 1.59 -19.30
N HIS A 13 11.99 0.36 -19.78
CA HIS A 13 13.02 -0.66 -19.95
C HIS A 13 13.43 -0.90 -21.41
N GLU A 14 12.86 -0.15 -22.36
CA GLU A 14 13.16 -0.26 -23.78
C GLU A 14 14.07 0.89 -24.24
N MET A 15 14.81 0.68 -25.32
CA MET A 15 15.54 1.78 -25.98
C MET A 15 14.56 2.66 -26.75
N HIS A 16 14.65 3.99 -26.56
CA HIS A 16 13.78 4.96 -27.23
C HIS A 16 14.31 5.30 -28.62
N ASP A 17 14.33 4.29 -29.50
CA ASP A 17 14.85 4.39 -30.86
C ASP A 17 13.76 4.18 -31.93
N HIS A 18 14.18 4.14 -33.19
CA HIS A 18 13.27 3.94 -34.32
C HIS A 18 12.61 2.56 -34.33
N TYR A 19 13.20 1.53 -33.71
CA TYR A 19 12.59 0.20 -33.61
C TYR A 19 11.40 0.23 -32.67
N LEU A 20 11.52 0.90 -31.52
CA LEU A 20 10.39 1.08 -30.60
C LEU A 20 9.23 1.80 -31.28
N ALA A 21 9.50 2.88 -32.03
CA ALA A 21 8.48 3.60 -32.78
C ALA A 21 7.75 2.68 -33.78
N VAL A 22 8.49 1.83 -34.51
CA VAL A 22 7.92 0.84 -35.43
C VAL A 22 7.06 -0.17 -34.70
N ASN A 23 7.47 -0.66 -33.53
CA ASN A 23 6.68 -1.64 -32.79
C ASN A 23 5.39 -1.03 -32.22
N ILE A 24 5.42 0.22 -31.75
CA ILE A 24 4.21 0.95 -31.31
C ILE A 24 3.22 1.08 -32.47
N CYS A 25 3.71 1.41 -33.67
CA CYS A 25 2.89 1.43 -34.89
C CYS A 25 2.31 0.05 -35.25
N LYS A 26 3.00 -1.04 -34.90
CA LYS A 26 2.51 -2.43 -35.04
C LYS A 26 1.57 -2.88 -33.92
N GLY A 27 1.29 -2.02 -32.94
CA GLY A 27 0.35 -2.31 -31.86
C GLY A 27 1.00 -2.63 -30.51
N GLU A 28 2.32 -2.48 -30.36
CA GLU A 28 2.95 -2.60 -29.05
C GLU A 28 2.38 -1.54 -28.08
N ARG A 29 2.05 -1.97 -26.86
CA ARG A 29 1.51 -1.11 -25.78
C ARG A 29 2.20 -1.43 -24.47
N PRO A 30 2.30 -0.47 -23.53
CA PRO A 30 2.82 -0.71 -22.19
C PRO A 30 2.07 -1.85 -21.45
N LYS A 31 2.79 -2.60 -20.60
CA LYS A 31 2.26 -3.75 -19.84
C LYS A 31 1.36 -3.33 -18.67
N LEU A 32 0.07 -3.68 -18.72
CA LEU A 32 -0.93 -3.18 -17.75
C LEU A 32 -0.56 -3.61 -16.32
N ALA A 33 -0.66 -2.67 -15.37
CA ALA A 33 -0.49 -3.00 -13.96
C ALA A 33 -1.72 -3.80 -13.48
N GLU A 34 -1.48 -4.91 -12.79
CA GLU A 34 -2.52 -5.89 -12.41
C GLU A 34 -3.55 -5.29 -11.44
N ASP A 35 -3.14 -4.33 -10.62
CA ASP A 35 -3.99 -3.67 -9.61
C ASP A 35 -4.77 -2.46 -10.17
N THR A 36 -4.70 -2.20 -11.48
CA THR A 36 -5.45 -1.09 -12.09
C THR A 36 -6.91 -1.49 -12.31
N PRO A 37 -7.90 -0.69 -11.85
CA PRO A 37 -9.32 -0.93 -12.12
C PRO A 37 -9.60 -1.16 -13.60
N LYS A 38 -10.44 -2.15 -13.90
CA LYS A 38 -10.69 -2.63 -15.27
C LYS A 38 -11.29 -1.53 -16.14
N CYS A 39 -12.21 -0.73 -15.62
CA CYS A 39 -12.79 0.42 -16.30
C CYS A 39 -11.73 1.44 -16.73
N TYR A 40 -10.71 1.68 -15.91
CA TYR A 40 -9.57 2.54 -16.25
C TYR A 40 -8.69 1.90 -17.32
N VAL A 41 -8.42 0.59 -17.22
CA VAL A 41 -7.72 -0.18 -18.27
C VAL A 41 -8.45 -0.11 -19.61
N ASP A 42 -9.77 -0.29 -19.61
CA ASP A 42 -10.60 -0.27 -20.81
C ASP A 42 -10.64 1.15 -21.42
N LEU A 43 -10.67 2.20 -20.59
CA LEU A 43 -10.54 3.59 -21.05
C LEU A 43 -9.15 3.86 -21.66
N MET A 44 -8.07 3.41 -21.02
CA MET A 44 -6.72 3.49 -21.60
C MET A 44 -6.64 2.77 -22.95
N LYS A 45 -7.28 1.60 -23.05
CA LYS A 45 -7.39 0.84 -24.30
C LYS A 45 -8.07 1.61 -25.43
N LYS A 46 -9.16 2.30 -25.13
CA LYS A 46 -9.82 3.17 -26.11
C LYS A 46 -8.94 4.35 -26.51
N CYS A 47 -8.24 4.98 -25.56
CA CYS A 47 -7.37 6.14 -25.85
C CYS A 47 -6.24 5.83 -26.83
N TRP A 48 -5.70 4.60 -26.83
CA TRP A 48 -4.62 4.18 -27.73
C TRP A 48 -5.06 3.16 -28.79
N ASP A 49 -6.35 3.14 -29.14
CA ASP A 49 -6.89 2.28 -30.19
C ASP A 49 -6.17 2.55 -31.53
N SER A 50 -5.94 1.49 -32.31
CA SER A 50 -5.27 1.59 -33.60
C SER A 50 -6.11 2.35 -34.62
N ASP A 51 -7.44 2.26 -34.55
CA ASP A 51 -8.35 3.09 -35.34
C ASP A 51 -8.63 4.41 -34.59
N PRO A 52 -8.22 5.57 -35.13
CA PRO A 52 -8.48 6.87 -34.52
C PRO A 52 -9.97 7.15 -34.25
N LYS A 53 -10.89 6.52 -34.98
CA LYS A 53 -12.34 6.71 -34.80
C LYS A 53 -12.88 6.08 -33.52
N ASN A 54 -12.18 5.08 -32.97
CA ASN A 54 -12.55 4.44 -31.72
C ASN A 54 -12.00 5.19 -30.49
N ARG A 55 -11.13 6.17 -30.71
CA ARG A 55 -10.54 6.96 -29.62
C ARG A 55 -11.55 7.97 -29.10
N PRO A 56 -11.71 8.11 -27.78
CA PRO A 56 -12.57 9.14 -27.22
C PRO A 56 -11.98 10.51 -27.53
N ASN A 57 -12.86 11.48 -27.77
CA ASN A 57 -12.46 12.88 -27.78
C ASN A 57 -12.27 13.40 -26.34
N ILE A 58 -11.73 14.60 -26.20
CA ILE A 58 -11.42 15.17 -24.88
C ILE A 58 -12.65 15.37 -23.99
N LEU A 59 -13.81 15.70 -24.57
CA LEU A 59 -15.05 15.91 -23.82
C LEU A 59 -15.61 14.58 -23.29
N GLU A 60 -15.54 13.52 -24.09
CA GLU A 60 -15.93 12.17 -23.66
C GLU A 60 -15.02 11.68 -22.52
N LEU A 61 -13.71 11.91 -22.64
CA LEU A 61 -12.73 11.54 -21.62
C LEU A 61 -12.93 12.33 -20.32
N GLU A 62 -13.12 13.64 -20.42
CA GLU A 62 -13.40 14.52 -19.28
C GLU A 62 -14.69 14.10 -18.57
N TYR A 63 -15.75 13.82 -19.32
CA TYR A 63 -17.03 13.39 -18.77
C TYR A 63 -16.91 12.07 -17.99
N GLU A 64 -16.33 11.03 -18.60
CA GLU A 64 -16.18 9.72 -17.94
C GLU A 64 -15.36 9.83 -16.64
N ILE A 65 -14.21 10.51 -16.68
CA ILE A 65 -13.36 10.67 -15.49
C ILE A 65 -14.07 11.51 -14.41
N SER A 66 -14.75 12.59 -14.78
CA SER A 66 -15.44 13.47 -13.84
C SER A 66 -16.59 12.74 -13.14
N GLU A 67 -17.34 11.92 -13.88
CA GLU A 67 -18.43 11.12 -13.31
C GLU A 67 -17.93 10.04 -12.36
N TRP A 68 -16.78 9.41 -12.66
CA TRP A 68 -16.14 8.47 -11.74
C TRP A 68 -15.74 9.18 -10.44
N ILE A 69 -15.04 10.32 -10.54
CA ILE A 69 -14.62 11.12 -9.38
C ILE A 69 -15.83 11.56 -8.56
N ARG A 70 -16.91 12.01 -9.21
CA ARG A 70 -18.14 12.41 -8.55
C ARG A 70 -18.71 11.26 -7.73
N CYS A 71 -18.88 10.08 -8.33
CA CYS A 71 -19.48 8.93 -7.65
C CYS A 71 -18.61 8.44 -6.48
N ILE A 72 -17.29 8.34 -6.70
CA ILE A 72 -16.33 7.95 -5.66
C ILE A 72 -16.38 8.92 -4.48
N ASN A 73 -16.39 10.23 -4.75
CA ASN A 73 -16.48 11.23 -3.69
C ASN A 73 -17.78 11.14 -2.90
N GLU A 74 -18.92 10.95 -3.57
CA GLU A 74 -20.20 10.77 -2.89
C GLU A 74 -20.23 9.50 -2.05
N TYR A 75 -19.66 8.40 -2.55
CA TYR A 75 -19.53 7.17 -1.77
C TYR A 75 -18.76 7.39 -0.46
N TYR A 76 -17.60 8.04 -0.52
CA TYR A 76 -16.80 8.28 0.68
C TYR A 76 -17.43 9.29 1.64
N LYS A 77 -18.19 10.27 1.13
CA LYS A 77 -18.98 11.16 1.99
C LYS A 77 -20.06 10.41 2.76
N LEU A 78 -20.77 9.50 2.10
CA LEU A 78 -21.84 8.71 2.72
C LEU A 78 -21.29 7.68 3.72
N ASN A 79 -20.11 7.14 3.44
CA ASN A 79 -19.47 6.09 4.25
C ASN A 79 -18.30 6.61 5.10
N ASN A 80 -18.35 7.88 5.50
CA ASN A 80 -17.28 8.52 6.28
C ASN A 80 -17.14 7.94 7.71
N ASP A 81 -18.13 7.18 8.17
CA ASP A 81 -18.07 6.43 9.43
C ASP A 81 -17.25 5.13 9.33
N GLY A 82 -16.80 4.76 8.13
CA GLY A 82 -16.02 3.56 7.86
C GLY A 82 -16.83 2.26 7.86
N ASN A 83 -18.16 2.34 7.97
CA ASN A 83 -19.03 1.16 7.96
C ASN A 83 -19.35 0.67 6.53
N TYR A 84 -19.15 1.50 5.50
CA TYR A 84 -19.27 1.15 4.07
C TYR A 84 -20.59 0.49 3.65
N ILE A 85 -21.68 0.74 4.41
CA ILE A 85 -22.99 0.11 4.23
C ILE A 85 -23.91 0.84 3.23
N TYR A 86 -23.55 2.05 2.80
CA TYR A 86 -24.39 2.88 1.95
C TYR A 86 -23.94 2.83 0.49
N GLU A 87 -24.88 2.55 -0.42
CA GLU A 87 -24.67 2.64 -1.86
C GLU A 87 -24.99 4.04 -2.40
N VAL A 88 -24.26 4.48 -3.42
CA VAL A 88 -24.59 5.71 -4.14
C VAL A 88 -25.81 5.43 -5.04
N THR A 89 -27.00 5.77 -4.57
CA THR A 89 -28.27 5.59 -5.31
C THR A 89 -28.81 6.95 -5.76
N ASN A 90 -28.43 7.40 -6.95
CA ASN A 90 -29.06 8.55 -7.61
C ASN A 90 -29.51 8.15 -9.01
N SER A 91 -30.67 8.62 -9.47
CA SER A 91 -31.28 8.25 -10.76
C SER A 91 -30.46 8.60 -11.99
N ILE A 92 -29.39 9.38 -11.83
CA ILE A 92 -28.43 9.78 -12.87
C ILE A 92 -27.33 8.73 -13.07
N ILE A 93 -27.10 7.86 -12.08
CA ILE A 93 -26.03 6.85 -12.14
C ILE A 93 -26.58 5.61 -12.82
N ASP A 94 -26.11 5.35 -14.04
CA ASP A 94 -26.38 4.08 -14.70
C ASP A 94 -25.56 2.94 -14.06
N ASP A 95 -25.97 1.69 -14.33
CA ASP A 95 -25.31 0.51 -13.77
C ASP A 95 -23.82 0.45 -14.15
N LYS A 96 -23.44 0.98 -15.31
CA LYS A 96 -22.05 1.03 -15.77
C LYS A 96 -21.23 1.94 -14.85
N LEU A 97 -21.71 3.14 -14.56
CA LEU A 97 -21.03 4.12 -13.73
C LEU A 97 -20.91 3.62 -12.28
N LYS A 98 -21.97 2.95 -11.78
CA LYS A 98 -21.97 2.29 -10.47
C LYS A 98 -20.89 1.20 -10.39
N ASN A 99 -20.82 0.32 -11.39
CA ASN A 99 -19.82 -0.75 -11.44
C ASN A 99 -18.40 -0.19 -11.53
N ASN A 100 -18.17 0.79 -12.42
CA ASN A 100 -16.86 1.44 -12.55
C ASN A 100 -16.41 2.05 -11.23
N MET A 101 -17.29 2.76 -10.52
CA MET A 101 -17.01 3.29 -9.19
C MET A 101 -16.57 2.17 -8.24
N PHE A 102 -17.32 1.07 -8.16
CA PHE A 102 -16.98 -0.05 -7.27
C PHE A 102 -15.61 -0.66 -7.56
N GLU A 103 -15.22 -0.80 -8.83
CA GLU A 103 -13.87 -1.29 -9.16
C GLU A 103 -12.76 -0.41 -8.57
N PHE A 104 -12.93 0.92 -8.55
CA PHE A 104 -11.98 1.82 -7.88
C PHE A 104 -11.98 1.65 -6.36
N ILE A 105 -13.14 1.45 -5.76
CA ILE A 105 -13.27 1.28 -4.31
C ILE A 105 -12.65 -0.05 -3.86
N GLU A 106 -12.92 -1.12 -4.59
CA GLU A 106 -12.32 -2.44 -4.34
C GLU A 106 -10.80 -2.38 -4.45
N ALA A 107 -10.28 -1.70 -5.49
CA ALA A 107 -8.84 -1.50 -5.64
C ALA A 107 -8.24 -0.68 -4.48
N ASP A 108 -8.90 0.40 -4.03
CA ASP A 108 -8.45 1.17 -2.87
C ASP A 108 -8.45 0.33 -1.58
N ILE A 109 -9.53 -0.40 -1.30
CA ILE A 109 -9.62 -1.28 -0.12
C ILE A 109 -8.53 -2.36 -0.15
N ALA A 110 -8.32 -3.02 -1.30
CA ALA A 110 -7.28 -4.03 -1.48
C ALA A 110 -5.88 -3.45 -1.22
N SER A 111 -5.60 -2.25 -1.77
CA SER A 111 -4.31 -1.58 -1.56
C SER A 111 -4.05 -1.24 -0.09
N ARG A 112 -5.09 -0.83 0.66
CA ARG A 112 -4.97 -0.55 2.10
C ARG A 112 -4.67 -1.81 2.91
N GLN A 113 -5.27 -2.95 2.54
CA GLN A 113 -5.02 -4.23 3.20
C GLN A 113 -3.62 -4.79 2.92
N GLN A 114 -3.12 -4.64 1.69
CA GLN A 114 -1.74 -5.03 1.35
C GLN A 114 -0.75 -4.19 2.16
N ASN A 115 -0.91 -2.86 2.16
CA ASN A 115 -0.06 -1.94 2.92
C ASN A 115 -0.05 -2.23 4.44
N SER A 116 -1.20 -2.62 5.02
CA SER A 116 -1.27 -2.99 6.43
C SER A 116 -0.56 -4.31 6.71
N THR A 117 -0.69 -5.30 5.82
CA THR A 117 -0.02 -6.60 5.92
C THR A 117 1.50 -6.45 5.80
N GLU A 118 1.98 -5.66 4.85
CA GLU A 118 3.41 -5.37 4.66
C GLU A 118 4.01 -4.66 5.87
N ARG A 119 3.29 -3.70 6.45
CA ARG A 119 3.71 -3.03 7.69
C ARG A 119 3.82 -4.03 8.85
N ILE A 120 2.81 -4.88 9.05
CA ILE A 120 2.84 -5.91 10.10
C ILE A 120 4.01 -6.87 9.88
N LEU A 121 4.27 -7.29 8.63
CA LEU A 121 5.36 -8.20 8.30
C LEU A 121 6.73 -7.56 8.58
N TYR A 122 6.89 -6.27 8.23
CA TYR A 122 8.09 -5.49 8.56
C TYR A 122 8.29 -5.37 10.07
N ASP A 123 7.26 -4.99 10.81
CA ASP A 123 7.32 -4.82 12.27
C ASP A 123 7.67 -6.16 12.95
N ASN A 124 7.06 -7.27 12.52
CA ASN A 124 7.39 -8.60 13.01
C ASN A 124 8.84 -9.01 12.70
N ASN A 125 9.33 -8.72 11.50
CA ASN A 125 10.73 -8.99 11.15
C ASN A 125 11.71 -8.16 12.00
N ALA A 126 11.40 -6.88 12.24
CA ALA A 126 12.20 -6.02 13.12
C ALA A 126 12.23 -6.56 14.56
N LEU A 127 11.07 -6.98 15.10
CA LEU A 127 10.98 -7.61 16.42
C LEU A 127 11.78 -8.92 16.50
N VAL A 128 11.73 -9.76 15.45
CA VAL A 128 12.51 -11.01 15.39
C VAL A 128 14.02 -10.72 15.39
N GLN A 129 14.48 -9.68 14.69
CA GLN A 129 15.89 -9.26 14.72
C GLN A 129 16.31 -8.72 16.09
N GLU A 130 15.45 -7.92 16.74
CA GLU A 130 15.70 -7.42 18.09
C GLU A 130 15.77 -8.57 19.10
N GLN A 131 14.86 -9.55 19.00
CA GLN A 131 14.86 -10.76 19.82
C GLN A 131 16.14 -11.60 19.60
N ALA A 132 16.62 -11.73 18.36
CA ALA A 132 17.85 -12.43 18.03
C ALA A 132 19.09 -11.72 18.61
N ASN A 133 19.11 -10.39 18.58
CA ASN A 133 20.17 -9.57 19.19
C ASN A 133 20.15 -9.63 20.72
N ILE A 134 18.97 -9.68 21.34
CA ILE A 134 18.85 -9.92 22.78
C ILE A 134 19.34 -11.33 23.14
N SER A 135 18.97 -12.35 22.34
CA SER A 135 19.40 -13.74 22.56
C SER A 135 20.92 -13.90 22.47
N SER A 136 21.58 -13.21 21.53
CA SER A 136 23.04 -13.19 21.42
C SER A 136 23.73 -12.40 22.55
N ILE A 137 23.10 -11.36 23.08
CA ILE A 137 23.55 -10.66 24.30
C ILE A 137 23.37 -11.53 25.56
N ILE A 138 22.34 -12.37 25.61
CA ILE A 138 22.06 -13.31 26.72
C ILE A 138 22.90 -14.59 26.63
N GLN A 139 23.67 -14.82 25.55
CA GLN A 139 24.79 -15.77 25.55
C GLN A 139 25.90 -15.25 26.47
N SER A 140 25.61 -15.31 27.76
CA SER A 140 26.47 -14.90 28.84
C SER A 140 27.84 -15.57 28.72
N HIS A 141 28.87 -14.76 28.53
CA HIS A 141 30.22 -15.13 28.93
C HIS A 141 30.15 -15.51 30.41
N SER A 142 30.60 -16.72 30.76
CA SER A 142 30.49 -17.33 32.11
C SER A 142 31.05 -16.51 33.28
N GLN A 143 31.68 -15.36 33.01
CA GLN A 143 32.29 -14.47 33.99
C GLN A 143 31.34 -13.40 34.56
N THR A 144 30.20 -13.08 33.91
CA THR A 144 29.28 -12.03 34.40
C THR A 144 28.35 -12.52 35.52
N TYR A 145 28.12 -13.84 35.64
CA TYR A 145 27.31 -14.40 36.73
C TYR A 145 27.99 -14.23 38.12
N TYR A 146 29.32 -14.10 38.13
CA TYR A 146 30.09 -13.99 39.37
C TYR A 146 30.04 -12.59 39.99
N THR A 147 29.95 -11.54 39.18
CA THR A 147 29.91 -10.15 39.67
C THR A 147 28.53 -9.75 40.19
N SER A 148 27.43 -10.25 39.61
CA SER A 148 26.08 -10.02 40.15
C SER A 148 25.90 -10.61 41.54
N ARG A 149 26.39 -11.84 41.78
CA ARG A 149 26.27 -12.49 43.10
C ARG A 149 27.05 -11.72 44.18
N LYS A 150 28.23 -11.20 43.84
CA LYS A 150 29.03 -10.36 44.75
C LYS A 150 28.35 -9.03 45.08
N LEU A 151 27.69 -8.38 44.12
CA LEU A 151 26.93 -7.15 44.36
C LEU A 151 25.71 -7.40 45.26
N THR A 152 24.99 -8.50 45.05
CA THR A 152 23.86 -8.90 45.91
C THR A 152 24.33 -9.22 47.33
N GLU A 153 25.44 -9.94 47.51
CA GLU A 153 26.03 -10.21 48.83
C GLU A 153 26.53 -8.95 49.54
N ILE A 154 27.07 -7.97 48.81
CA ILE A 154 27.47 -6.67 49.37
C ILE A 154 26.25 -5.86 49.82
N LEU A 155 25.16 -5.86 49.04
CA LEU A 155 23.92 -5.17 49.40
C LEU A 155 23.25 -5.81 50.63
N PHE A 156 23.15 -7.15 50.67
CA PHE A 156 22.58 -7.86 51.82
C PHE A 156 23.40 -7.69 53.12
N LYS A 157 24.74 -7.58 53.02
CA LYS A 157 25.57 -7.28 54.21
C LYS A 157 25.38 -5.85 54.71
N LYS A 158 25.24 -4.89 53.79
CA LYS A 158 25.07 -3.48 54.15
C LYS A 158 23.73 -3.22 54.85
N ASP A 159 22.69 -3.96 54.50
CA ASP A 159 21.37 -3.84 55.13
C ASP A 159 21.30 -4.50 56.52
N SER A 160 22.17 -5.48 56.81
CA SER A 160 22.23 -6.17 58.12
C SER A 160 22.93 -5.35 59.21
N GLU A 161 23.91 -4.51 58.88
CA GLU A 161 24.64 -3.69 59.87
C GLU A 161 23.84 -2.46 60.35
N TYR A 162 22.78 -2.07 59.64
CA TYR A 162 21.94 -0.92 60.02
C TYR A 162 20.78 -1.26 60.97
N LEU A 163 20.52 -2.54 61.24
CA LEU A 163 19.39 -2.99 62.06
C LEU A 163 19.69 -3.12 63.57
N GLU A 164 20.92 -2.92 64.02
CA GLU A 164 21.31 -3.08 65.44
C GLU A 164 21.21 -1.80 66.31
N TYR A 165 20.75 -0.66 65.77
CA TYR A 165 20.67 0.60 66.55
C TYR A 165 19.27 1.24 66.54
N ARG A 166 18.26 0.55 67.08
CA ARG A 166 17.01 1.17 67.56
C ARG A 166 16.41 0.39 68.74
N ILE A 167 16.79 0.76 69.96
CA ILE A 167 15.95 0.67 71.17
C ILE A 167 15.71 2.11 71.64
#